data_AF-A0A0F9S8N4-F1
#
_entry.id   AF-A0A0F9S8N4-F1
#
_cell.length_a   1.000
_cell.length_b   1.000
_cell.length_c   1.000
_cell.angle_alpha   90.00
_cell.angle_beta   90.00
_cell.angle_gamma   90.00
#
_symmetry.space_group_name_H-M   'P 1'
#
loop_
_entity.id
_entity.type
_entity.pdbx_description
1 polymer ?
#
loop_
_entity_poly.entity_id
_entity_poly.type
_entity_poly.pdbx_seq_one_letter_code
_entity_poly.pdbx_strand_id
1 'polypeptide(L)'
;LGATGDTLIQPRGKYVSSYFDFIDEKEPTFSRKLEYSVDYKTEGHSIVSSNYDENNFNIASVLIKKKVAEGEIKSFEETTINSRIIISNQGTLPIKGIRITEKIPEDFLAPRDISKYNLYRSSGTLDLEDIELKMNPDDDDPSHEHLIEISINLRSNNLKTVIEEEDFLEIKYPLKAITPDYKKAYNLPLKVYSYYPKYQNSNQNEYFIIMDDLSKMDQSAIKISHRRRKLMIGKEIFPGRNNNEFAIYIVAKNGSNIKLNDVSVTDTFPDSFELISSNLDHKLVKSKKNGDHKISFTIDTILPYQEREIMYYLKNIASKGVKHSELESFFVG
;
A
#
# COMPACT_ATOMS: atom_id res chain seq x y z
N LEU A 1 -78.23 -76.23 -100.49
CA LEU A 1 -79.22 -75.67 -101.46
C LEU A 1 -78.45 -75.20 -102.67
N GLY A 2 -78.74 -75.78 -103.85
CA GLY A 2 -78.17 -75.45 -105.18
C GLY A 2 -76.81 -76.12 -105.43
N ALA A 3 -76.75 -77.31 -106.06
CA ALA A 3 -76.74 -77.51 -107.52
C ALA A 3 -75.62 -76.66 -108.17
N THR A 4 -74.63 -77.19 -108.88
CA THR A 4 -74.76 -78.05 -110.06
C THR A 4 -73.39 -78.57 -110.50
N GLY A 5 -73.32 -79.80 -111.00
CA GLY A 5 -72.34 -80.18 -112.01
C GLY A 5 -71.43 -81.35 -111.62
N ASP A 6 -71.97 -82.58 -111.64
CA ASP A 6 -71.14 -83.77 -111.77
C ASP A 6 -70.38 -83.67 -113.10
N THR A 7 -69.08 -83.34 -113.01
CA THR A 7 -68.22 -83.24 -114.18
C THR A 7 -67.77 -84.64 -114.58
N LEU A 8 -68.48 -85.25 -115.51
CA LEU A 8 -68.17 -86.57 -116.08
C LEU A 8 -66.93 -86.47 -116.98
N ILE A 9 -65.84 -87.14 -116.62
CA ILE A 9 -64.56 -87.09 -117.34
C ILE A 9 -64.39 -88.34 -118.20
N GLN A 10 -64.20 -88.15 -119.50
CA GLN A 10 -64.04 -89.23 -120.48
C GLN A 10 -62.61 -89.84 -120.48
N PRO A 11 -62.41 -91.05 -121.02
CA PRO A 11 -61.08 -91.67 -121.12
C PRO A 11 -60.08 -90.77 -121.88
N ARG A 12 -58.90 -90.53 -121.27
CA ARG A 12 -57.88 -89.50 -121.60
C ARG A 12 -58.15 -88.06 -121.11
N GLY A 13 -59.21 -87.82 -120.36
CA GLY A 13 -59.42 -86.58 -119.60
C GLY A 13 -58.72 -86.59 -118.23
N LYS A 14 -58.34 -85.42 -117.73
CA LYS A 14 -57.66 -85.23 -116.43
C LYS A 14 -58.42 -84.18 -115.62
N TYR A 15 -58.91 -84.53 -114.43
CA TYR A 15 -59.48 -83.55 -113.49
C TYR A 15 -58.35 -82.81 -112.80
N VAL A 16 -58.48 -81.49 -112.67
CA VAL A 16 -57.57 -80.68 -111.85
C VAL A 16 -58.44 -79.87 -110.90
N SER A 17 -58.42 -80.23 -109.61
CA SER A 17 -59.08 -79.46 -108.56
C SER A 17 -58.38 -78.12 -108.36
N SER A 18 -59.15 -77.05 -108.13
CA SER A 18 -58.60 -75.72 -107.82
C SER A 18 -57.82 -75.73 -106.51
N TYR A 19 -56.59 -75.22 -106.55
CA TYR A 19 -55.83 -74.83 -105.35
C TYR A 19 -56.48 -73.60 -104.71
N PHE A 20 -56.57 -73.58 -103.38
CA PHE A 20 -56.86 -72.36 -102.64
C PHE A 20 -55.76 -72.18 -101.58
N ASP A 21 -55.13 -71.01 -101.62
CA ASP A 21 -54.15 -70.59 -100.62
C ASP A 21 -54.87 -69.75 -99.55
N PHE A 22 -54.54 -69.99 -98.28
CA PHE A 22 -54.92 -69.13 -97.16
C PHE A 22 -53.65 -68.75 -96.41
N ILE A 23 -53.47 -67.45 -96.17
CA ILE A 23 -52.39 -66.88 -95.37
C ILE A 23 -53.05 -66.30 -94.12
N ASP A 24 -52.62 -66.75 -92.94
CA ASP A 24 -53.00 -66.13 -91.67
C ASP A 24 -52.23 -64.80 -91.51
N GLU A 25 -52.96 -63.68 -91.40
CA GLU A 25 -52.41 -62.32 -91.38
C GLU A 25 -51.80 -61.89 -90.03
N LYS A 26 -51.81 -62.74 -88.99
CA LYS A 26 -51.32 -62.36 -87.65
C LYS A 26 -50.10 -63.17 -87.21
N GLU A 27 -48.92 -62.59 -87.41
CA GLU A 27 -47.67 -63.04 -86.77
C GLU A 27 -47.75 -62.95 -85.24
N PRO A 28 -47.14 -63.89 -84.49
CA PRO A 28 -47.03 -63.79 -83.04
C PRO A 28 -46.03 -62.70 -82.63
N THR A 29 -46.50 -61.67 -81.93
CA THR A 29 -45.64 -60.60 -81.40
C THR A 29 -45.16 -60.92 -79.99
N PHE A 30 -43.84 -60.93 -79.77
CA PHE A 30 -43.24 -61.01 -78.44
C PHE A 30 -43.08 -59.61 -77.83
N SER A 31 -43.66 -59.37 -76.64
CA SER A 31 -43.43 -58.14 -75.87
C SER A 31 -42.51 -58.41 -74.68
N ARG A 32 -41.45 -57.62 -74.51
CA ARG A 32 -40.61 -57.64 -73.31
C ARG A 32 -41.19 -56.71 -72.25
N LYS A 33 -41.39 -57.22 -71.04
CA LYS A 33 -41.79 -56.42 -69.86
C LYS A 33 -40.50 -56.05 -69.11
N LEU A 34 -40.17 -54.77 -69.07
CA LEU A 34 -39.06 -54.23 -68.28
C LEU A 34 -39.65 -53.56 -67.03
N GLU A 35 -39.22 -54.01 -65.86
CA GLU A 35 -39.56 -53.39 -64.57
C GLU A 35 -38.37 -52.56 -64.10
N TYR A 36 -38.57 -51.26 -63.92
CA TYR A 36 -37.56 -50.35 -63.37
C TYR A 36 -37.92 -50.05 -61.92
N SER A 37 -36.92 -50.13 -61.04
CA SER A 37 -37.00 -49.63 -59.66
C SER A 37 -36.20 -48.33 -59.57
N VAL A 38 -36.77 -47.28 -59.01
CA VAL A 38 -36.09 -46.00 -58.77
C VAL A 38 -35.72 -45.94 -57.30
N ASP A 39 -34.43 -46.06 -56.99
CA ASP A 39 -33.92 -45.84 -55.63
C ASP A 39 -33.71 -44.34 -55.39
N TYR A 40 -34.41 -43.78 -54.42
CA TYR A 40 -34.28 -42.38 -54.01
C TYR A 40 -33.39 -42.26 -52.76
N LYS A 41 -32.31 -41.50 -52.87
CA LYS A 41 -31.47 -41.10 -51.74
C LYS A 41 -31.81 -39.67 -51.34
N THR A 42 -32.29 -39.48 -50.11
CA THR A 42 -32.54 -38.14 -49.54
C THR A 42 -31.40 -37.80 -48.59
N GLU A 43 -30.70 -36.70 -48.83
CA GLU A 43 -29.67 -36.17 -47.93
C GLU A 43 -30.23 -34.94 -47.22
N GLY A 44 -30.40 -35.03 -45.90
CA GLY A 44 -30.82 -33.91 -45.06
C GLY A 44 -29.61 -33.13 -44.57
N HIS A 45 -29.58 -31.83 -44.82
CA HIS A 45 -28.59 -30.93 -44.21
C HIS A 45 -29.25 -30.12 -43.10
N SER A 46 -28.67 -30.19 -41.90
CA SER A 46 -29.08 -29.37 -40.76
C SER A 46 -28.08 -28.24 -40.60
N ILE A 47 -28.54 -27.00 -40.75
CA ILE A 47 -27.75 -25.80 -40.45
C ILE A 47 -28.15 -25.36 -39.04
N VAL A 48 -27.26 -25.58 -38.08
CA VAL A 48 -27.43 -25.10 -36.70
C VAL A 48 -26.71 -23.77 -36.59
N SER A 49 -27.47 -22.70 -36.34
CA SER A 49 -26.92 -21.40 -35.96
C SER A 49 -27.13 -21.19 -34.46
N SER A 50 -26.06 -20.83 -33.75
CA SER A 50 -26.08 -20.52 -32.33
C SER A 50 -25.68 -19.06 -32.16
N ASN A 51 -26.60 -18.26 -31.61
CA ASN A 51 -26.32 -16.88 -31.20
C ASN A 51 -26.08 -16.89 -29.69
N TYR A 52 -24.92 -16.43 -29.26
CA TYR A 52 -24.59 -16.24 -27.86
C TYR A 52 -24.79 -14.77 -27.53
N ASP A 53 -25.61 -14.49 -26.51
CA ASP A 53 -25.69 -13.14 -25.97
C ASP A 53 -24.37 -12.81 -25.24
N GLU A 54 -23.71 -11.73 -25.63
CA GLU A 54 -22.57 -11.19 -24.89
C GLU A 54 -23.08 -10.65 -23.53
N ASN A 55 -22.88 -11.43 -22.46
CA ASN A 55 -23.12 -10.98 -21.10
C ASN A 55 -21.85 -10.35 -20.54
N ASN A 56 -21.90 -9.04 -20.28
CA ASN A 56 -20.86 -8.31 -19.55
C ASN A 56 -21.05 -8.49 -18.05
N PHE A 57 -20.05 -9.03 -17.35
CA PHE A 57 -20.05 -9.10 -15.90
C PHE A 57 -19.50 -7.81 -15.32
N ASN A 58 -20.29 -7.17 -14.47
CA ASN A 58 -19.81 -6.03 -13.69
C ASN A 58 -18.93 -6.53 -12.54
N ILE A 59 -17.69 -6.03 -12.49
CA ILE A 59 -16.72 -6.40 -11.46
C ILE A 59 -16.60 -5.23 -10.48
N ALA A 60 -16.76 -5.52 -9.20
CA ALA A 60 -16.48 -4.58 -8.12
C ALA A 60 -15.16 -5.00 -7.46
N SER A 61 -14.15 -4.13 -7.55
CA SER A 61 -12.79 -4.43 -7.06
C SER A 61 -12.07 -3.14 -6.72
N VAL A 62 -11.36 -3.15 -5.60
CA VAL A 62 -10.62 -2.00 -5.09
C VAL A 62 -9.25 -2.45 -4.58
N LEU A 63 -8.24 -1.65 -4.90
CA LEU A 63 -6.89 -1.80 -4.36
C LEU A 63 -6.61 -0.74 -3.32
N ILE A 64 -6.29 -1.18 -2.10
CA ILE A 64 -5.97 -0.30 -0.97
C ILE A 64 -4.46 -0.29 -0.76
N LYS A 65 -3.85 0.89 -0.72
CA LYS A 65 -2.45 1.08 -0.36
C LYS A 65 -2.34 2.08 0.78
N LYS A 66 -1.53 1.77 1.78
CA LYS A 66 -1.21 2.68 2.88
C LYS A 66 0.28 2.93 2.93
N LYS A 67 0.66 4.20 3.07
CA LYS A 67 2.03 4.61 3.36
C LYS A 67 2.04 5.57 4.53
N VAL A 68 2.90 5.32 5.49
CA VAL A 68 3.22 6.27 6.55
C VAL A 68 4.63 6.79 6.27
N ALA A 69 4.85 8.10 6.38
CA ALA A 69 6.12 8.72 6.01
C ALA A 69 7.32 8.01 6.68
N GLU A 70 8.29 7.60 5.86
CA GLU A 70 9.52 6.91 6.27
C GLU A 70 10.53 7.88 6.90
N GLY A 71 10.18 8.42 8.06
CA GLY A 71 11.15 9.03 8.97
C GLY A 71 11.27 8.15 10.19
N GLU A 72 12.49 7.79 10.62
CA GLU A 72 12.67 7.16 11.92
C GLU A 72 12.03 8.05 13.01
N ILE A 73 10.96 7.56 13.62
CA ILE A 73 10.32 8.26 14.73
C ILE A 73 11.20 8.01 15.95
N LYS A 74 11.68 9.08 16.57
CA LYS A 74 12.44 8.97 17.81
C LYS A 74 11.51 8.51 18.92
N SER A 75 11.96 7.53 19.68
CA SER A 75 11.21 7.06 20.85
C SER A 75 11.13 8.16 21.92
N PHE A 76 9.97 8.25 22.59
CA PHE A 76 9.69 9.19 23.69
C PHE A 76 9.78 10.69 23.33
N GLU A 77 9.72 11.04 22.05
CA GLU A 77 9.64 12.43 21.58
C GLU A 77 8.36 12.62 20.74
N GLU A 78 7.68 13.75 20.94
CA GLU A 78 6.53 14.12 20.12
C GLU A 78 6.97 14.42 18.68
N THR A 79 6.32 13.81 17.69
CA THR A 79 6.62 14.02 16.27
C THR A 79 5.36 13.95 15.44
N THR A 80 5.20 14.83 14.45
CA THR A 80 4.11 14.73 13.47
C THR A 80 4.61 14.05 12.20
N ILE A 81 3.93 12.99 11.78
CA ILE A 81 4.22 12.24 10.55
C ILE A 81 3.05 12.32 9.59
N ASN A 82 3.29 12.17 8.28
CA ASN A 82 2.23 12.19 7.29
C ASN A 82 1.76 10.75 6.98
N SER A 83 0.46 10.51 7.13
CA SER A 83 -0.21 9.29 6.71
C SER A 83 -0.85 9.50 5.34
N ARG A 84 -0.71 8.52 4.45
CA ARG A 84 -1.25 8.53 3.08
C ARG A 84 -2.00 7.21 2.83
N ILE A 85 -3.27 7.32 2.49
CA ILE A 85 -4.12 6.20 2.06
C ILE A 85 -4.48 6.42 0.60
N ILE A 86 -4.38 5.38 -0.22
CA ILE A 86 -4.78 5.39 -1.63
C ILE A 86 -5.75 4.24 -1.83
N ILE A 87 -6.93 4.54 -2.37
CA ILE A 87 -7.98 3.60 -2.70
C ILE A 87 -8.20 3.71 -4.21
N SER A 88 -7.83 2.69 -4.98
CA SER A 88 -7.95 2.68 -6.43
C SER A 88 -9.08 1.77 -6.87
N ASN A 89 -9.98 2.26 -7.73
CA ASN A 89 -11.02 1.44 -8.32
C ASN A 89 -10.42 0.60 -9.45
N GLN A 90 -10.42 -0.73 -9.27
CA GLN A 90 -9.98 -1.69 -10.29
C GLN A 90 -11.16 -2.46 -10.90
N GLY A 91 -12.39 -2.10 -10.51
CA GLY A 91 -13.61 -2.65 -11.06
C GLY A 91 -14.09 -1.90 -12.29
N THR A 92 -15.20 -2.39 -12.83
CA THR A 92 -15.95 -1.82 -13.96
C THR A 92 -17.22 -1.11 -13.48
N LEU A 93 -17.28 -0.75 -12.19
CA LEU A 93 -18.40 -0.02 -11.60
C LEU A 93 -17.87 1.20 -10.85
N PRO A 94 -18.50 2.37 -11.01
CA PRO A 94 -18.15 3.54 -10.21
C PRO A 94 -18.56 3.34 -8.75
N ILE A 95 -17.70 3.80 -7.84
CA ILE A 95 -17.96 3.77 -6.40
C ILE A 95 -18.72 5.05 -6.05
N LYS A 96 -19.94 4.91 -5.52
CA LYS A 96 -20.83 6.03 -5.19
C LYS A 96 -20.66 6.54 -3.77
N GLY A 97 -20.16 5.73 -2.86
CA GLY A 97 -19.95 6.12 -1.47
C GLY A 97 -18.82 5.32 -0.86
N ILE A 98 -18.11 5.91 0.10
CA ILE A 98 -17.00 5.25 0.77
C ILE A 98 -17.10 5.50 2.27
N ARG A 99 -16.89 4.43 3.06
CA ARG A 99 -16.60 4.54 4.49
C ARG A 99 -15.26 3.89 4.77
N ILE A 100 -14.38 4.60 5.44
CA ILE A 100 -13.03 4.16 5.77
C ILE A 100 -12.95 4.06 7.28
N THR A 101 -12.58 2.90 7.81
CA THR A 101 -12.34 2.72 9.23
C THR A 101 -10.88 2.38 9.46
N GLU A 102 -10.21 3.16 10.30
CA GLU A 102 -8.82 2.94 10.65
C GLU A 102 -8.63 2.92 12.15
N LYS A 103 -7.92 1.91 12.64
CA LYS A 103 -7.53 1.84 14.03
C LYS A 103 -6.20 2.56 14.22
N ILE A 104 -6.21 3.60 15.03
CA ILE A 104 -5.04 4.34 15.48
C ILE A 104 -4.58 3.70 16.79
N PRO A 105 -3.34 3.20 16.87
CA PRO A 105 -2.85 2.58 18.09
C PRO A 105 -2.58 3.62 19.18
N GLU A 106 -2.44 3.16 20.43
CA GLU A 106 -1.91 3.96 21.54
C GLU A 106 -0.58 4.65 21.15
N ASP A 107 -0.19 5.70 21.88
CA ASP A 107 0.94 6.59 21.61
C ASP A 107 0.82 7.45 20.34
N PHE A 108 -0.28 7.32 19.58
CA PHE A 108 -0.55 8.12 18.39
C PHE A 108 -1.92 8.80 18.46
N LEU A 109 -2.03 10.00 17.89
CA LEU A 109 -3.28 10.75 17.75
C LEU A 109 -3.49 11.16 16.30
N ALA A 110 -4.66 10.84 15.76
CA ALA A 110 -5.12 11.37 14.48
C ALA A 110 -5.83 12.72 14.68
N PRO A 111 -5.95 13.55 13.64
CA PRO A 111 -6.67 14.80 13.75
C PRO A 111 -8.17 14.56 13.90
N ARG A 112 -8.81 15.33 14.77
CA ARG A 112 -10.27 15.29 14.97
C ARG A 112 -11.04 16.22 14.03
N ASP A 113 -10.33 17.13 13.37
CA ASP A 113 -10.89 18.08 12.42
C ASP A 113 -10.67 17.60 10.98
N ILE A 114 -11.76 17.46 10.23
CA ILE A 114 -11.75 17.05 8.83
C ILE A 114 -10.94 18.02 7.95
N SER A 115 -10.79 19.29 8.34
CA SER A 115 -9.98 20.28 7.60
C SER A 115 -8.50 19.88 7.46
N LYS A 116 -8.01 19.00 8.33
CA LYS A 116 -6.63 18.48 8.30
C LYS A 116 -6.44 17.28 7.39
N TYR A 117 -7.54 16.76 6.83
CA TYR A 117 -7.53 15.68 5.85
C TYR A 117 -7.61 16.28 4.46
N ASN A 118 -6.58 16.04 3.65
CA ASN A 118 -6.55 16.46 2.26
C ASN A 118 -6.94 15.28 1.37
N LEU A 119 -7.99 15.45 0.58
CA LEU A 119 -8.54 14.42 -0.30
C LEU A 119 -8.33 14.81 -1.77
N TYR A 120 -7.77 13.89 -2.54
CA TYR A 120 -7.43 14.07 -3.95
C TYR A 120 -7.99 12.92 -4.80
N ARG A 121 -8.34 13.22 -6.04
CA ARG A 121 -8.65 12.28 -7.12
C ARG A 121 -7.87 12.65 -8.38
N SER A 122 -7.99 11.87 -9.45
CA SER A 122 -7.37 12.26 -10.74
C SER A 122 -7.86 13.63 -11.25
N SER A 123 -9.13 13.98 -11.00
CA SER A 123 -9.75 15.25 -11.40
C SER A 123 -9.36 16.46 -10.54
N GLY A 124 -8.64 16.25 -9.44
CA GLY A 124 -8.18 17.31 -8.54
C GLY A 124 -8.59 17.09 -7.08
N THR A 125 -8.79 18.18 -6.35
CA THR A 125 -9.24 18.15 -4.96
C THR A 125 -10.72 17.79 -4.89
N LEU A 126 -11.07 16.91 -3.95
CA LEU A 126 -12.46 16.59 -3.69
C LEU A 126 -13.09 17.64 -2.76
N ASP A 127 -14.18 18.28 -3.22
CA ASP A 127 -14.93 19.23 -2.39
C ASP A 127 -15.61 18.55 -1.20
N LEU A 128 -15.51 19.22 -0.04
CA LEU A 128 -15.75 18.68 1.31
C LEU A 128 -17.22 18.61 1.75
N GLU A 129 -18.20 18.90 0.88
CA GLU A 129 -19.59 19.13 1.33
C GLU A 129 -20.24 17.90 1.99
N ASP A 130 -19.89 16.68 1.57
CA ASP A 130 -20.46 15.42 2.07
C ASP A 130 -19.39 14.52 2.73
N ILE A 131 -18.54 15.08 3.59
CA ILE A 131 -17.56 14.28 4.37
C ILE A 131 -17.83 14.39 5.86
N GLU A 132 -17.83 13.23 6.53
CA GLU A 132 -18.01 13.12 7.97
C GLU A 132 -16.84 12.33 8.57
N LEU A 133 -16.25 12.88 9.62
CA LEU A 133 -15.22 12.23 10.44
C LEU A 133 -15.82 11.94 11.81
N LYS A 134 -15.72 10.69 12.25
CA LYS A 134 -16.03 10.26 13.61
C LYS A 134 -14.81 9.61 14.24
N MET A 135 -14.64 9.80 15.54
CA MET A 135 -13.59 9.16 16.33
C MET A 135 -14.22 8.47 17.52
N ASN A 136 -13.73 7.27 17.86
CA ASN A 136 -14.18 6.52 19.01
C ASN A 136 -12.99 5.88 19.76
N PRO A 137 -12.79 6.16 21.05
CA PRO A 137 -13.51 7.16 21.85
C PRO A 137 -13.29 8.59 21.32
N ASP A 138 -14.19 9.50 21.65
CA ASP A 138 -14.14 10.90 21.18
C ASP A 138 -13.34 11.78 22.17
N ASP A 139 -12.05 11.48 22.31
CA ASP A 139 -11.12 12.20 23.19
C ASP A 139 -9.75 12.41 22.51
N ASP A 140 -8.82 13.06 23.22
CA ASP A 140 -7.43 13.24 22.81
C ASP A 140 -6.47 12.52 23.79
N ASP A 141 -6.84 11.32 24.25
CA ASP A 141 -6.00 10.52 25.17
C ASP A 141 -5.15 9.50 24.40
N PRO A 142 -3.83 9.69 24.27
CA PRO A 142 -2.96 8.78 23.55
C PRO A 142 -2.70 7.45 24.29
N SER A 143 -3.22 7.26 25.50
CA SER A 143 -2.96 6.04 26.30
C SER A 143 -3.73 4.81 25.83
N HIS A 144 -4.71 4.98 24.95
CA HIS A 144 -5.49 3.90 24.36
C HIS A 144 -5.67 4.08 22.87
N GLU A 145 -6.21 3.06 22.23
CA GLU A 145 -6.44 3.04 20.79
C GLU A 145 -7.69 3.86 20.43
N HIS A 146 -7.67 4.50 19.26
CA HIS A 146 -8.83 5.16 18.67
C HIS A 146 -9.24 4.47 17.37
N LEU A 147 -10.53 4.52 17.06
CA LEU A 147 -11.07 4.16 15.76
C LEU A 147 -11.54 5.43 15.06
N ILE A 148 -10.91 5.77 13.94
CA ILE A 148 -11.40 6.84 13.06
C ILE A 148 -12.29 6.26 11.98
N GLU A 149 -13.41 6.91 11.72
CA GLU A 149 -14.33 6.59 10.63
C GLU A 149 -14.51 7.82 9.74
N ILE A 150 -14.10 7.71 8.48
CA ILE A 150 -14.28 8.74 7.45
C ILE A 150 -15.38 8.26 6.50
N SER A 151 -16.51 8.93 6.50
CA SER A 151 -17.63 8.67 5.58
C SER A 151 -17.67 9.76 4.50
N ILE A 152 -17.64 9.36 3.23
CA ILE A 152 -17.61 10.25 2.07
C ILE A 152 -18.82 9.95 1.22
N ASN A 153 -19.67 10.97 1.00
CA ASN A 153 -20.86 10.90 0.18
C ASN A 153 -21.76 9.74 0.61
N LEU A 154 -22.19 9.79 1.88
CA LEU A 154 -23.12 8.83 2.49
C LEU A 154 -24.29 9.51 3.23
N ARG A 155 -24.31 10.85 3.28
CA ARG A 155 -25.35 11.65 3.96
C ARG A 155 -26.52 12.00 3.05
N SER A 156 -26.23 12.28 1.77
CA SER A 156 -27.24 12.69 0.81
C SER A 156 -27.97 11.47 0.22
N ASN A 157 -29.27 11.60 -0.06
CA ASN A 157 -30.05 10.56 -0.76
C ASN A 157 -29.67 10.43 -2.25
N ASN A 158 -28.72 11.20 -2.76
CA ASN A 158 -28.30 11.16 -4.16
C ASN A 158 -26.78 11.07 -4.21
N LEU A 159 -26.27 9.84 -4.08
CA LEU A 159 -24.84 9.59 -4.02
C LEU A 159 -24.20 9.93 -5.37
N LYS A 160 -23.52 11.08 -5.44
CA LYS A 160 -22.60 11.43 -6.54
C LYS A 160 -21.47 10.38 -6.66
N THR A 161 -20.80 10.29 -7.80
CA THR A 161 -19.65 9.36 -7.89
C THR A 161 -18.50 9.80 -6.99
N VAL A 162 -17.99 8.88 -6.18
CA VAL A 162 -16.81 9.06 -5.34
C VAL A 162 -15.53 8.59 -6.01
N ILE A 163 -15.55 7.48 -6.74
CA ILE A 163 -14.41 7.07 -7.56
C ILE A 163 -14.97 6.56 -8.86
N GLU A 164 -14.59 7.19 -9.97
CA GLU A 164 -14.97 6.70 -11.30
C GLU A 164 -14.24 5.38 -11.61
N GLU A 165 -14.59 4.75 -12.72
CA GLU A 165 -13.85 3.59 -13.23
C GLU A 165 -12.39 4.00 -13.53
N GLU A 166 -11.43 3.15 -13.15
CA GLU A 166 -9.98 3.39 -13.29
C GLU A 166 -9.42 4.62 -12.54
N ASP A 167 -10.21 5.25 -11.67
CA ASP A 167 -9.80 6.39 -10.85
C ASP A 167 -9.35 5.97 -9.44
N PHE A 168 -8.86 6.93 -8.64
CA PHE A 168 -8.45 6.72 -7.26
C PHE A 168 -8.92 7.84 -6.34
N LEU A 169 -9.01 7.50 -5.05
CA LEU A 169 -9.12 8.44 -3.95
C LEU A 169 -7.86 8.36 -3.10
N GLU A 170 -7.20 9.50 -2.93
CA GLU A 170 -6.04 9.66 -2.08
C GLU A 170 -6.36 10.55 -0.88
N ILE A 171 -6.02 10.09 0.31
CA ILE A 171 -6.29 10.78 1.57
C ILE A 171 -4.97 10.97 2.31
N LYS A 172 -4.65 12.22 2.64
CA LYS A 172 -3.47 12.58 3.45
C LYS A 172 -3.89 13.26 4.73
N TYR A 173 -3.34 12.83 5.85
CA TYR A 173 -3.54 13.51 7.13
C TYR A 173 -2.30 13.39 8.02
N PRO A 174 -2.05 14.39 8.89
CA PRO A 174 -0.96 14.32 9.86
C PRO A 174 -1.34 13.39 11.01
N LEU A 175 -0.48 12.42 11.34
CA LEU A 175 -0.59 11.58 12.52
C LEU A 175 0.44 12.06 13.55
N LYS A 176 0.03 12.34 14.78
CA LYS A 176 0.95 12.76 15.86
C LYS A 176 1.40 11.55 16.65
N ALA A 177 2.69 11.28 16.69
CA ALA A 177 3.30 10.39 17.66
C ALA A 177 3.55 11.18 18.95
N ILE A 178 3.03 10.73 20.09
CA ILE A 178 3.16 11.40 21.39
C ILE A 178 4.30 10.77 22.20
N THR A 179 4.17 9.49 22.53
CA THR A 179 5.15 8.72 23.32
C THR A 179 5.49 7.38 22.69
N PRO A 180 5.88 7.32 21.40
CA PRO A 180 6.14 6.06 20.72
C PRO A 180 7.26 5.27 21.41
N ASP A 181 6.98 4.01 21.76
CA ASP A 181 7.93 3.07 22.38
C ASP A 181 8.56 2.16 21.33
N TYR A 182 9.89 2.21 21.21
CA TYR A 182 10.66 1.36 20.31
C TYR A 182 10.52 -0.15 20.54
N LYS A 183 9.98 -0.56 21.70
CA LYS A 183 9.72 -1.97 22.02
C LYS A 183 8.39 -2.47 21.48
N LYS A 184 7.46 -1.57 21.13
CA LYS A 184 6.13 -1.91 20.64
C LYS A 184 6.11 -1.87 19.11
N ALA A 185 5.32 -2.76 18.51
CA ALA A 185 5.03 -2.73 17.09
C ALA A 185 3.67 -2.04 16.88
N TYR A 186 3.67 -0.98 16.09
CA TYR A 186 2.46 -0.19 15.84
C TYR A 186 1.92 -0.51 14.45
N ASN A 187 0.72 -1.08 14.44
CA ASN A 187 -0.02 -1.43 13.23
C ASN A 187 -1.22 -0.49 13.10
N LEU A 188 -1.53 -0.11 11.87
CA LEU A 188 -2.68 0.74 11.55
C LEU A 188 -3.62 -0.03 10.62
N PRO A 189 -4.38 -1.00 11.14
CA PRO A 189 -5.31 -1.76 10.33
C PRO A 189 -6.40 -0.82 9.78
N LEU A 190 -6.71 -1.01 8.51
CA LEU A 190 -7.55 -0.15 7.71
C LEU A 190 -8.55 -1.02 6.95
N LYS A 191 -9.83 -0.63 7.01
CA LYS A 191 -10.92 -1.23 6.23
C LYS A 191 -11.61 -0.18 5.39
N VAL A 192 -12.02 -0.57 4.20
CA VAL A 192 -12.74 0.30 3.27
C VAL A 192 -14.03 -0.39 2.88
N TYR A 193 -15.15 0.30 3.09
CA TYR A 193 -16.47 -0.11 2.67
C TYR A 193 -16.85 0.73 1.44
N SER A 194 -16.95 0.07 0.29
CA SER A 194 -17.27 0.69 -0.99
C SER A 194 -18.72 0.42 -1.38
N TYR A 195 -19.44 1.46 -1.75
CA TYR A 195 -20.87 1.40 -2.10
C TYR A 195 -21.02 1.45 -3.62
N TYR A 196 -21.41 0.32 -4.21
CA TYR A 196 -21.62 0.15 -5.64
C TYR A 196 -23.13 0.13 -5.96
N PRO A 197 -23.60 0.83 -7.01
CA PRO A 197 -25.02 0.83 -7.35
C PRO A 197 -25.48 -0.56 -7.82
N LYS A 198 -26.60 -1.06 -7.30
CA LYS A 198 -27.18 -2.34 -7.77
C LYS A 198 -27.75 -2.26 -9.17
N TYR A 199 -28.26 -1.08 -9.54
CA TYR A 199 -28.94 -0.84 -10.80
C TYR A 199 -28.24 0.28 -11.55
N GLN A 200 -27.78 0.01 -12.77
CA GLN A 200 -27.24 1.03 -13.67
C GLN A 200 -28.42 1.78 -14.33
N ASN A 201 -28.33 3.11 -14.42
CA ASN A 201 -29.33 3.98 -15.09
C ASN A 201 -30.76 3.93 -14.50
N SER A 202 -30.90 3.59 -13.22
CA SER A 202 -32.17 3.62 -12.48
C SER A 202 -32.17 4.72 -11.43
N ASN A 203 -33.33 5.29 -11.13
CA ASN A 203 -33.53 6.24 -10.03
C ASN A 203 -33.59 5.54 -8.65
N GLN A 204 -33.36 4.22 -8.61
CA GLN A 204 -33.37 3.43 -7.37
C GLN A 204 -32.02 3.54 -6.65
N ASN A 205 -32.07 3.99 -5.41
CA ASN A 205 -30.90 4.15 -4.54
C ASN A 205 -30.64 2.89 -3.72
N GLU A 206 -30.30 1.79 -4.40
CA GLU A 206 -29.84 0.57 -3.74
C GLU A 206 -28.38 0.30 -4.06
N TYR A 207 -27.62 -0.10 -3.02
CA TYR A 207 -26.18 -0.30 -3.13
C TYR A 207 -25.76 -1.69 -2.63
N PHE A 208 -24.78 -2.30 -3.30
CA PHE A 208 -23.95 -3.34 -2.74
C PHE A 208 -22.85 -2.69 -1.91
N ILE A 209 -22.62 -3.20 -0.71
CA ILE A 209 -21.56 -2.74 0.18
C ILE A 209 -20.52 -3.84 0.23
N ILE A 210 -19.33 -3.56 -0.29
CA ILE A 210 -18.20 -4.49 -0.27
C ILE A 210 -17.18 -3.95 0.72
N MET A 211 -16.68 -4.83 1.58
CA MET A 211 -15.67 -4.49 2.57
C MET A 211 -14.34 -5.14 2.16
N ASP A 212 -13.32 -4.29 2.04
CA ASP A 212 -11.97 -4.68 1.70
C ASP A 212 -11.02 -4.24 2.82
N ASP A 213 -10.14 -5.15 3.22
CA ASP A 213 -9.12 -4.89 4.23
C ASP A 213 -7.77 -4.60 3.57
N LEU A 214 -6.95 -3.75 4.20
CA LEU A 214 -5.58 -3.52 3.77
C LEU A 214 -4.80 -4.85 3.78
N SER A 215 -4.22 -5.20 2.64
CA SER A 215 -3.46 -6.44 2.46
C SER A 215 -2.34 -6.55 3.50
N LYS A 216 -2.06 -7.76 4.00
CA LYS A 216 -0.94 -7.97 4.96
C LYS A 216 0.42 -7.58 4.38
N MET A 217 0.58 -7.60 3.05
CA MET A 217 1.81 -7.20 2.37
C MET A 217 1.98 -5.67 2.31
N ASP A 218 0.86 -4.93 2.32
CA ASP A 218 0.84 -3.46 2.26
C ASP A 218 0.66 -2.80 3.63
N GLN A 219 0.68 -3.58 4.72
CA GLN A 219 0.69 -3.06 6.08
C GLN A 219 2.03 -2.37 6.36
N SER A 220 2.03 -1.04 6.26
CA SER A 220 3.14 -0.21 6.72
C SER A 220 3.24 -0.29 8.25
N ALA A 221 4.16 -1.10 8.77
CA ALA A 221 4.53 -1.06 10.19
C ALA A 221 5.35 0.21 10.47
N ILE A 222 4.97 0.99 11.48
CA ILE A 222 5.75 2.16 11.90
C ILE A 222 7.04 1.67 12.58
N LYS A 223 8.20 2.06 12.03
CA LYS A 223 9.51 1.78 12.64
C LYS A 223 9.87 2.87 13.64
N ILE A 224 9.91 2.53 14.92
CA ILE A 224 10.36 3.44 15.98
C ILE A 224 11.82 3.15 16.29
N SER A 225 12.60 4.22 16.36
CA SER A 225 14.03 4.17 16.60
C SER A 225 14.35 4.78 17.96
N HIS A 226 15.04 4.02 18.81
CA HIS A 226 15.56 4.52 20.08
C HIS A 226 17.04 4.79 19.97
N ARG A 227 17.42 6.07 20.01
CA ARG A 227 18.82 6.50 19.91
C ARG A 227 19.26 7.10 21.25
N ARG A 228 19.95 6.30 22.07
CA ARG A 228 20.46 6.74 23.38
C ARG A 228 21.72 7.61 23.25
N ARG A 229 21.74 8.75 23.93
CA ARG A 229 22.94 9.59 24.09
C ARG A 229 23.91 8.87 25.04
N LYS A 230 25.17 8.76 24.64
CA LYS A 230 26.24 8.22 25.48
C LYS A 230 27.43 9.16 25.37
N LEU A 231 27.60 10.01 26.39
CA LEU A 231 28.77 10.87 26.53
C LEU A 231 29.68 10.26 27.62
N MET A 232 30.95 10.08 27.31
CA MET A 232 31.97 9.67 28.26
C MET A 232 32.94 10.82 28.45
N ILE A 233 33.24 11.18 29.70
CA ILE A 233 34.19 12.24 30.04
C ILE A 233 35.32 11.63 30.86
N GLY A 234 36.57 11.80 30.42
CA GLY A 234 37.77 11.38 31.13
C GLY A 234 38.66 12.57 31.48
N LYS A 235 39.30 12.53 32.66
CA LYS A 235 40.32 13.50 33.10
C LYS A 235 41.68 12.82 33.17
N GLU A 236 42.70 13.48 32.67
CA GLU A 236 44.09 13.15 32.95
C GLU A 236 44.84 14.41 33.36
N ILE A 237 45.80 14.24 34.26
CA ILE A 237 46.56 15.34 34.85
C ILE A 237 48.03 15.03 34.60
N PHE A 238 48.72 15.98 33.97
CA PHE A 238 50.14 15.88 33.65
C PHE A 238 50.93 16.97 34.36
N PRO A 239 52.23 16.75 34.63
CA PRO A 239 53.11 17.84 35.01
C PRO A 239 53.17 18.89 33.90
N GLY A 240 53.14 20.17 34.28
CA GLY A 240 53.27 21.30 33.36
C GLY A 240 54.71 21.53 32.90
N ARG A 241 54.94 22.61 32.14
CA ARG A 241 56.26 22.93 31.58
C ARG A 241 57.21 23.52 32.62
N ASN A 242 56.68 24.30 33.58
CA ASN A 242 57.46 24.85 34.67
C ASN A 242 57.14 24.18 36.01
N ASN A 243 58.01 24.40 36.99
CA ASN A 243 57.76 23.97 38.36
C ASN A 243 56.42 24.53 38.87
N ASN A 244 55.64 23.69 39.54
CA ASN A 244 54.31 24.00 40.10
C ASN A 244 53.22 24.26 39.05
N GLU A 245 53.42 23.91 37.79
CA GLU A 245 52.38 23.92 36.76
C GLU A 245 51.83 22.51 36.53
N PHE A 246 50.55 22.44 36.17
CA PHE A 246 49.85 21.21 35.86
C PHE A 246 49.07 21.40 34.57
N ALA A 247 49.13 20.43 33.67
CA ALA A 247 48.31 20.38 32.46
C ALA A 247 47.13 19.44 32.70
N ILE A 248 45.93 19.98 32.64
CA ILE A 248 44.69 19.23 32.78
C ILE A 248 44.17 18.91 31.38
N TYR A 249 43.96 17.64 31.11
CA TYR A 249 43.48 17.11 29.85
C TYR A 249 42.15 16.41 30.06
N ILE A 250 41.10 16.87 29.37
CA ILE A 250 39.76 16.32 29.46
C ILE A 250 39.34 15.82 28.08
N VAL A 251 38.93 14.56 28.00
CA VAL A 251 38.40 13.95 26.77
C VAL A 251 36.89 13.79 26.90
N ALA A 252 36.14 14.46 26.04
CA ALA A 252 34.72 14.26 25.86
C ALA A 252 34.48 13.36 24.62
N LYS A 253 34.10 12.11 24.86
CA LYS A 253 33.83 11.10 23.83
C LYS A 253 32.34 10.89 23.63
N ASN A 254 31.89 11.05 22.40
CA ASN A 254 30.55 10.64 22.00
C ASN A 254 30.53 9.14 21.66
N GLY A 255 30.08 8.31 22.60
CA GLY A 255 29.91 6.87 22.40
C GLY A 255 28.62 6.48 21.68
N SER A 256 27.86 7.43 21.13
CA SER A 256 26.58 7.19 20.46
C SER A 256 26.67 7.36 18.93
N ASN A 257 25.63 6.88 18.24
CA ASN A 257 25.49 7.00 16.79
C ASN A 257 24.83 8.32 16.33
N ILE A 258 24.71 9.31 17.22
CA ILE A 258 24.09 10.62 16.94
C ILE A 258 25.05 11.75 17.26
N LYS A 259 24.94 12.89 16.56
CA LYS A 259 25.69 14.10 16.92
C LYS A 259 25.18 14.65 18.25
N LEU A 260 26.10 15.08 19.12
CA LEU A 260 25.79 15.81 20.35
C LEU A 260 26.06 17.29 20.11
N ASN A 261 25.12 18.17 20.47
CA ASN A 261 25.29 19.62 20.38
C ASN A 261 25.32 20.24 21.79
N ASP A 262 25.95 21.40 21.91
CA ASP A 262 25.96 22.23 23.13
C ASP A 262 26.41 21.47 24.39
N VAL A 263 27.45 20.64 24.25
CA VAL A 263 27.95 19.83 25.36
C VAL A 263 28.70 20.74 26.33
N SER A 264 28.19 20.83 27.56
CA SER A 264 28.82 21.60 28.64
C SER A 264 29.66 20.69 29.52
N VAL A 265 30.98 20.87 29.51
CA VAL A 265 31.91 20.14 30.37
C VAL A 265 32.37 21.07 31.48
N THR A 266 32.26 20.64 32.73
CA THR A 266 32.63 21.48 33.87
C THR A 266 33.58 20.77 34.82
N ASP A 267 34.65 21.46 35.18
CA ASP A 267 35.65 21.03 36.15
C ASP A 267 35.69 22.00 37.35
N THR A 268 36.24 21.53 38.47
CA THR A 268 36.48 22.32 39.68
C THR A 268 37.90 22.14 40.17
N PHE A 269 38.55 23.23 40.57
CA PHE A 269 39.88 23.21 41.18
C PHE A 269 39.95 24.16 42.40
N PRO A 270 40.81 23.90 43.39
CA PRO A 270 40.89 24.72 44.59
C PRO A 270 41.46 26.13 44.35
N ASP A 271 41.22 27.03 45.31
CA ASP A 271 41.78 28.41 45.35
C ASP A 271 43.32 28.50 45.41
N SER A 272 44.00 27.39 45.70
CA SER A 272 45.47 27.29 45.66
C SER A 272 46.04 27.27 44.25
N PHE A 273 45.19 27.21 43.22
CA PHE A 273 45.56 27.18 41.83
C PHE A 273 45.02 28.38 41.06
N GLU A 274 45.84 28.90 40.17
CA GLU A 274 45.47 29.95 39.22
C GLU A 274 45.44 29.38 37.80
N LEU A 275 44.41 29.75 37.02
CA LEU A 275 44.31 29.38 35.61
C LEU A 275 45.30 30.18 34.78
N ILE A 276 46.20 29.48 34.08
CA ILE A 276 47.20 30.09 33.19
C ILE A 276 46.61 30.29 31.80
N SER A 277 46.06 29.22 31.22
CA SER A 277 45.55 29.22 29.84
C SER A 277 44.61 28.04 29.59
N SER A 278 43.81 28.13 28.55
CA SER A 278 42.98 27.06 28.02
C SER A 278 42.94 27.10 26.49
N ASN A 279 42.75 25.94 25.86
CA ASN A 279 42.57 25.81 24.43
C ASN A 279 41.14 26.17 23.94
N LEU A 280 40.18 26.31 24.86
CA LEU A 280 38.79 26.63 24.55
C LEU A 280 38.30 27.83 25.36
N ASP A 281 37.29 28.50 24.80
CA ASP A 281 36.54 29.51 25.52
C ASP A 281 35.87 28.88 26.76
N HIS A 282 35.96 29.59 27.88
CA HIS A 282 35.54 29.07 29.17
C HIS A 282 34.89 30.14 30.04
N LYS A 283 34.05 29.68 30.96
CA LYS A 283 33.46 30.51 32.01
C LYS A 283 34.04 30.08 33.35
N LEU A 284 34.67 31.02 34.06
CA LEU A 284 35.22 30.80 35.39
C LEU A 284 34.32 31.45 36.45
N VAL A 285 33.86 30.66 37.41
CA VAL A 285 33.03 31.13 38.53
C VAL A 285 33.62 30.65 39.84
N LYS A 286 33.83 31.55 40.80
CA LYS A 286 34.29 31.20 42.15
C LYS A 286 33.12 30.74 43.01
N SER A 287 33.22 29.57 43.63
CA SER A 287 32.19 28.98 44.48
C SER A 287 32.12 29.68 45.84
N LYS A 288 30.94 30.23 46.17
CA LYS A 288 30.72 30.93 47.45
C LYS A 288 30.75 30.02 48.69
N LYS A 289 30.64 28.70 48.52
CA LYS A 289 30.51 27.75 49.63
C LYS A 289 31.85 27.18 50.11
N ASN A 290 32.80 26.91 49.20
CA ASN A 290 34.04 26.20 49.51
C ASN A 290 35.32 26.93 49.06
N GLY A 291 35.23 28.07 48.38
CA GLY A 291 36.38 28.76 47.79
C GLY A 291 36.75 28.26 46.39
N ASP A 292 36.49 27.00 46.06
CA ASP A 292 36.86 26.39 44.77
C ASP A 292 36.43 27.19 43.53
N HIS A 293 37.29 27.19 42.51
CA HIS A 293 37.01 27.69 41.19
C HIS A 293 36.31 26.63 40.34
N LYS A 294 35.23 27.02 39.65
CA LYS A 294 34.49 26.19 38.69
C LYS A 294 34.76 26.72 37.29
N ILE A 295 35.33 25.89 36.42
CA ILE A 295 35.62 26.21 35.01
C ILE A 295 34.70 25.39 34.10
N SER A 296 33.93 26.07 33.25
CA SER A 296 32.98 25.45 32.34
C SER A 296 33.35 25.74 30.89
N PHE A 297 33.34 24.70 30.06
CA PHE A 297 33.61 24.74 28.63
C PHE A 297 32.35 24.34 27.86
N THR A 298 32.14 24.94 26.70
CA THR A 298 31.03 24.59 25.79
C THR A 298 31.61 24.07 24.49
N ILE A 299 31.15 22.89 24.07
CA ILE A 299 31.52 22.27 22.80
C ILE A 299 30.28 22.26 21.90
N ASP A 300 30.36 23.01 20.80
CA ASP A 300 29.23 23.21 19.87
C ASP A 300 28.72 21.90 19.29
N THR A 301 29.61 21.02 18.85
CA THR A 301 29.23 19.73 18.25
C THR A 301 30.30 18.64 18.38
N ILE A 302 29.86 17.45 18.79
CA ILE A 302 30.63 16.19 18.79
C ILE A 302 29.92 15.18 17.88
N LEU A 303 30.55 14.79 16.78
CA LEU A 303 30.00 13.80 15.83
C LEU A 303 29.93 12.39 16.45
N PRO A 304 29.15 11.46 15.86
CA PRO A 304 29.11 10.07 16.30
C PRO A 304 30.50 9.45 16.42
N TYR A 305 30.79 8.79 17.54
CA TYR A 305 32.08 8.13 17.82
C TYR A 305 33.31 9.05 17.83
N GLN A 306 33.10 10.38 17.81
CA GLN A 306 34.17 11.37 17.87
C GLN A 306 34.56 11.70 19.31
N GLU A 307 35.81 12.09 19.48
CA GLU A 307 36.38 12.62 20.72
C GLU A 307 36.73 14.10 20.54
N ARG A 308 36.52 14.87 21.62
CA ARG A 308 36.92 16.27 21.72
C ARG A 308 37.78 16.46 22.94
N GLU A 309 38.86 17.22 22.76
CA GLU A 309 39.90 17.41 23.75
C GLU A 309 39.82 18.84 24.31
N ILE A 310 39.78 18.95 25.63
CA ILE A 310 39.87 20.20 26.36
C ILE A 310 41.18 20.15 27.14
N MET A 311 42.01 21.17 26.96
CA MET A 311 43.29 21.28 27.65
C MET A 311 43.39 22.65 28.29
N TYR A 312 43.72 22.66 29.59
CA TYR A 312 43.98 23.90 30.31
C TYR A 312 45.08 23.70 31.34
N TYR A 313 45.75 24.80 31.69
CA TYR A 313 46.93 24.80 32.53
C TYR A 313 46.66 25.55 33.82
N LEU A 314 47.04 24.94 34.94
CA LEU A 314 46.92 25.52 36.27
C LEU A 314 48.31 25.71 36.88
N LYS A 315 48.51 26.82 37.60
CA LYS A 315 49.71 27.08 38.40
C LYS A 315 49.35 27.06 39.87
N ASN A 316 50.07 26.26 40.65
CA ASN A 316 49.96 26.32 42.10
C ASN A 316 50.66 27.58 42.63
N ILE A 317 49.89 28.42 43.32
CA ILE A 317 50.34 29.68 43.93
C ILE A 317 50.58 29.55 45.45
N ALA A 318 50.27 28.39 46.04
CA ALA A 318 50.52 28.12 47.44
C ALA A 318 51.98 27.70 47.69
N SER A 319 52.60 28.26 48.74
CA SER A 319 54.00 27.98 49.14
C SER A 319 54.22 26.57 49.73
N LYS A 320 53.19 25.71 49.72
CA LYS A 320 53.26 24.31 50.19
C LYS A 320 53.23 23.36 49.00
N GLY A 321 53.96 22.25 49.10
CA GLY A 321 53.89 21.16 48.13
C GLY A 321 52.47 20.59 48.07
N VAL A 322 51.85 20.66 46.89
CA VAL A 322 50.49 20.17 46.67
C VAL A 322 50.53 18.72 46.20
N LYS A 323 49.57 17.92 46.68
CA LYS A 323 49.39 16.53 46.25
C LYS A 323 48.53 16.49 44.98
N HIS A 324 48.94 15.68 44.01
CA HIS A 324 48.21 15.41 42.76
C HIS A 324 46.70 15.11 42.96
N SER A 325 46.36 14.48 44.09
CA SER A 325 44.98 14.15 44.48
C SER A 325 44.05 15.36 44.67
N GLU A 326 44.58 16.57 44.89
CA GLU A 326 43.76 17.79 45.08
C GLU A 326 43.16 18.33 43.78
N LEU A 327 43.67 17.85 42.63
CA LEU A 327 43.17 18.18 41.30
C LEU A 327 42.24 17.10 40.73
N GLU A 328 42.07 15.97 41.43
CA GLU A 328 41.10 14.95 41.07
C GLU A 328 39.70 15.45 41.42
N SER A 329 38.85 15.59 40.40
CA SER A 329 37.47 16.03 40.52
C SER A 329 36.57 15.03 39.81
N PHE A 330 35.33 14.92 40.29
CA PHE A 330 34.30 14.12 39.63
C PHE A 330 33.56 14.99 38.64
N PHE A 331 33.59 14.60 37.36
CA PHE A 331 32.77 15.24 36.34
C PHE A 331 31.30 14.85 36.49
N VAL A 332 30.43 15.84 36.34
CA VAL A 332 29.01 15.62 36.08
C VAL A 332 28.78 15.99 34.62
N GLY A 333 28.52 14.98 33.78
CA GLY A 333 28.22 15.12 32.36
C GLY A 333 26.75 14.92 32.06
#